data_AF-A0A3M0XYJ3-F1
#
_entry.id   AF-A0A3M0XYJ3-F1
#
_cell.length_a   1.000
_cell.length_b   1.000
_cell.length_c   1.000
_cell.angle_alpha   90.00
_cell.angle_beta   90.00
_cell.angle_gamma   90.00
#
_symmetry.space_group_name_H-M   'P 1'
#
loop_
_entity.id
_entity.type
_entity.pdbx_description
1 polymer ?
#
loop_
_entity_poly.entity_id
_entity_poly.type
_entity_poly.pdbx_seq_one_letter_code
_entity_poly.pdbx_strand_id
1 'polypeptide(L)' 'MSVLLEFSMTPLGKGESVSPYVARSLEIVESSGLDYRLHAMGTILEGEWDEVFDVVRRCYEAMAADCNRITCS' A
#
# COMPACT_ATOMS: atom_id res chain seq x y z
N MET A 1 -11.87 -8.46 15.28
CA MET A 1 -13.01 -8.06 14.42
C MET A 1 -12.38 -7.74 13.09
N SER A 2 -12.63 -8.56 12.09
CA SER A 2 -11.99 -8.40 10.78
C SER A 2 -12.54 -7.17 10.06
N VAL A 3 -11.67 -6.54 9.27
CA VAL A 3 -11.98 -5.40 8.41
C VAL A 3 -11.56 -5.69 6.99
N LEU A 4 -12.35 -5.17 6.06
CA LEU A 4 -12.03 -5.14 4.64
C LEU A 4 -11.66 -3.70 4.28
N LEU A 5 -10.42 -3.48 3.84
CA LEU A 5 -9.88 -2.17 3.51
C LEU A 5 -9.40 -2.17 2.05
N GLU A 6 -9.87 -1.23 1.26
CA GLU A 6 -9.25 -0.88 -0.02
C GLU A 6 -8.34 0.33 0.22
N PHE A 7 -7.10 0.27 -0.29
CA PHE A 7 -6.22 1.43 -0.27
C PHE A 7 -5.46 1.60 -1.59
N SER A 8 -5.13 2.85 -1.89
CA SER A 8 -4.29 3.25 -3.01
C SER A 8 -3.27 4.28 -2.56
N MET A 9 -1.99 4.01 -2.79
CA MET A 9 -0.88 4.91 -2.48
C MET A 9 -0.13 5.30 -3.75
N THR A 10 0.03 6.60 -3.96
CA THR A 10 0.73 7.12 -5.14
C THR A 10 1.70 8.22 -4.72
N PRO A 11 2.97 8.17 -5.16
CA PRO A 11 3.92 9.23 -4.90
C PRO A 11 3.67 10.43 -5.84
N LEU A 12 3.79 11.64 -5.30
CA LEU A 12 3.71 12.86 -6.10
C LEU A 12 5.11 13.37 -6.48
N GLY A 13 5.23 13.86 -7.72
CA GLY A 13 6.48 14.46 -8.21
C GLY A 13 7.55 13.45 -8.67
N LYS A 14 7.17 12.20 -8.94
CA LYS A 14 8.07 11.14 -9.42
C LYS A 14 8.00 10.87 -10.94
N GLY A 15 7.32 11.74 -11.68
CA GLY A 15 7.05 11.55 -13.11
C GLY A 15 5.81 10.70 -13.37
N GLU A 16 5.63 10.28 -14.62
CA GLU A 16 4.43 9.53 -15.06
C GLU A 16 4.47 8.07 -14.63
N SER A 17 5.64 7.45 -14.64
CA SER A 17 5.83 6.03 -14.29
C SER A 17 6.16 5.87 -12.82
N VAL A 18 5.17 5.48 -12.03
CA VAL A 18 5.30 5.25 -10.58
C VAL A 18 5.30 3.77 -10.19
N SER A 19 5.28 2.86 -11.17
CA SER A 19 5.22 1.42 -10.93
C SER A 19 6.32 0.85 -10.02
N PRO A 20 7.59 1.34 -10.02
CA PRO A 20 8.60 0.81 -9.11
C PRO A 20 8.27 1.08 -7.63
N TYR A 21 7.61 2.21 -7.33
CA TYR A 21 7.22 2.57 -5.97
C TYR A 21 6.06 1.70 -5.50
N VAL A 22 5.06 1.50 -6.37
CA VAL A 22 3.90 0.65 -6.10
C VAL A 22 4.31 -0.81 -5.93
N ALA A 23 5.25 -1.31 -6.75
CA ALA A 23 5.76 -2.68 -6.65
C ALA A 23 6.36 -3.00 -5.27
N ARG A 24 7.14 -2.07 -4.68
CA ARG A 24 7.67 -2.24 -3.32
C ARG A 24 6.57 -2.33 -2.26
N SER A 25 5.50 -1.54 -2.39
CA SER A 25 4.35 -1.64 -1.50
C SER A 25 3.62 -2.97 -1.67
N LEU A 26 3.54 -3.49 -2.90
CA LEU A 26 2.94 -4.79 -3.17
C LEU A 26 3.74 -5.94 -2.54
N GLU A 27 5.08 -5.89 -2.58
CA GLU A 27 5.94 -6.86 -1.88
C GLU A 27 5.65 -6.89 -0.37
N ILE A 28 5.40 -5.71 0.23
CA ILE A 28 5.03 -5.59 1.64
C ILE A 28 3.67 -6.27 1.89
N VAL A 29 2.68 -5.99 1.04
CA VAL A 29 1.35 -6.61 1.11
C VAL A 29 1.45 -8.13 0.97
N GLU A 30 2.18 -8.64 -0.01
CA GLU A 30 2.37 -10.08 -0.22
C GLU A 30 3.09 -10.73 0.98
N SER A 31 4.10 -10.06 1.54
CA SER A 31 4.82 -10.54 2.73
C SER A 31 3.99 -10.51 4.02
N SER A 32 2.86 -9.81 4.04
CA SER A 32 2.03 -9.66 5.25
C SER A 32 1.31 -10.95 5.63
N GLY A 33 1.07 -11.84 4.65
CA GLY A 33 0.27 -13.05 4.84
C GLY A 33 -1.24 -12.80 4.98
N LEU A 34 -1.71 -11.56 4.85
CA LEU A 34 -3.13 -11.23 4.81
C LEU A 34 -3.75 -11.60 3.47
N ASP A 35 -5.04 -11.91 3.48
CA ASP A 35 -5.80 -12.08 2.24
C ASP A 35 -5.87 -10.73 1.53
N TYR A 36 -5.43 -10.70 0.27
CA TYR A 36 -5.39 -9.47 -0.50
C TYR A 36 -5.80 -9.68 -1.96
N ARG A 37 -6.26 -8.59 -2.59
CA ARG A 37 -6.56 -8.55 -4.01
C ARG A 37 -6.07 -7.26 -4.63
N LEU A 38 -5.10 -7.37 -5.53
CA LEU A 38 -4.65 -6.27 -6.37
C LEU A 38 -5.59 -6.09 -7.58
N HIS A 39 -5.87 -4.84 -7.94
CA HIS A 39 -6.54 -4.48 -9.18
C HIS A 39 -5.94 -3.18 -9.74
N ALA A 40 -6.47 -2.69 -10.86
CA ALA A 40 -5.88 -1.57 -11.59
C ALA A 40 -5.82 -0.23 -10.83
N MET A 41 -6.64 -0.05 -9.79
CA MET A 41 -6.78 1.24 -9.08
C MET A 41 -6.33 1.20 -7.62
N GLY A 42 -6.04 0.02 -7.07
CA GLY A 42 -5.80 -0.13 -5.64
C GLY A 42 -5.55 -1.58 -5.24
N THR A 43 -5.40 -1.76 -3.93
CA THR A 43 -5.23 -3.06 -3.29
C THR A 43 -6.25 -3.21 -2.17
N ILE A 44 -6.98 -4.32 -2.20
CA ILE A 44 -7.90 -4.73 -1.15
C ILE A 44 -7.15 -5.64 -0.17
N LEU A 45 -7.34 -5.43 1.12
CA LEU A 45 -6.79 -6.20 2.24
C LEU A 45 -7.91 -6.63 3.18
N GLU A 46 -7.86 -7.87 3.65
CA GLU A 46 -8.74 -8.39 4.70
C GLU A 46 -7.91 -8.93 5.86
N GLY A 47 -8.25 -8.52 7.08
CA GLY A 47 -7.52 -8.92 8.29
C GLY A 47 -8.04 -8.25 9.55
N GLU A 48 -7.34 -8.39 10.68
CA GLU A 48 -7.68 -7.65 11.88
C GLU A 48 -7.28 -6.17 11.75
N TRP A 49 -7.99 -5.28 12.44
CA TRP A 49 -7.80 -3.82 12.34
C TRP A 49 -6.32 -3.40 12.43
N ASP A 50 -5.62 -3.86 13.48
CA ASP A 50 -4.22 -3.47 13.70
C ASP A 50 -3.28 -4.05 12.64
N GLU A 51 -3.54 -5.26 12.12
CA GLU A 51 -2.73 -5.89 11.09
C GLU A 51 -2.84 -5.16 9.76
N VAL A 52 -4.08 -4.85 9.35
CA VAL A 52 -4.35 -4.15 8.09
C VAL A 52 -3.71 -2.76 8.09
N PHE A 53 -3.88 -1.99 9.19
CA PHE A 53 -3.27 -0.66 9.29
C PHE A 53 -1.74 -0.72 9.45
N ASP A 54 -1.17 -1.77 10.03
CA ASP A 54 0.29 -1.97 10.05
C ASP A 54 0.87 -2.15 8.64
N VAL A 55 0.19 -2.93 7.79
CA VAL A 55 0.58 -3.11 6.38
C VAL A 55 0.52 -1.77 5.63
N VAL A 56 -0.56 -1.01 5.79
CA VAL A 56 -0.71 0.34 5.21
C VAL A 56 0.42 1.27 5.69
N ARG A 57 0.73 1.27 6.99
CA ARG A 57 1.83 2.06 7.57
C ARG A 57 3.17 1.69 6.95
N ARG A 58 3.49 0.40 6.85
CA ARG A 58 4.74 -0.09 6.24
C ARG A 58 4.86 0.31 4.77
N CYS A 59 3.76 0.25 4.00
CA CYS A 59 3.71 0.72 2.62
C CYS A 59 4.02 2.21 2.51
N TYR A 60 3.42 3.03 3.40
CA TYR A 60 3.69 4.45 3.47
C TYR A 60 5.17 4.74 3.80
N GLU A 61 5.73 4.08 4.81
CA GLU A 61 7.14 4.24 5.20
C GLU A 61 8.11 3.88 4.08
N ALA A 62 7.81 2.81 3.33
CA ALA A 62 8.62 2.38 2.20
C ALA A 62 8.63 3.40 1.04
N MET A 63 7.49 4.06 0.77
CA MET A 63 7.47 5.18 -0.19
C MET A 63 8.10 6.44 0.38
N ALA A 64 7.92 6.72 1.67
CA ALA A 64 8.43 7.94 2.30
C ALA A 64 9.97 8.00 2.33
N ALA A 65 10.64 6.86 2.21
CA ALA A 65 12.10 6.77 2.10
C ALA A 65 12.67 7.56 0.91
N ASP A 66 11.90 7.72 -0.18
CA ASP A 66 12.35 8.43 -1.37
C ASP A 66 11.32 9.41 -1.96
N CYS A 67 10.10 9.48 -1.43
CA CYS A 67 9.03 10.35 -1.90
C CYS A 67 8.68 11.44 -0.87
N ASN A 68 8.84 12.71 -1.25
CA ASN A 68 8.55 13.86 -0.37
C ASN A 68 7.06 14.05 -0.08
N ARG A 69 6.17 13.52 -0.94
CA ARG A 69 4.73 13.63 -0.78
C ARG A 69 4.05 12.41 -1.37
N ILE A 70 3.11 11.84 -0.62
CA ILE A 70 2.36 10.63 -0.98
C ILE A 70 0.88 10.94 -0.80
N THR A 71 0.05 10.56 -1.76
CA THR A 71 -1.41 10.51 -1.60
C THR A 71 -1.80 9.11 -1.17
N CYS A 72 -2.65 9.00 -0.15
CA CYS A 72 -3.22 7.75 0.31
C CYS A 72 -4.74 7.93 0.37
N SER A 73 -5.49 7.02 -0.25
CA SER A 73 -6.96 6.96 -0.23
C SER A 73 -7.41 5.55 0.09
#